data_AF-A0A358A2T0-F1
#
_entry.id   AF-A0A358A2T0-F1
#
_cell.length_a   1.000
_cell.length_b   1.000
_cell.length_c   1.000
_cell.angle_alpha   90.00
_cell.angle_beta   90.00
_cell.angle_gamma   90.00
#
_symmetry.space_group_name_H-M   'P 1'
#
loop_
_entity.id
_entity.type
_entity.pdbx_description
1 polymer ?
#
loop_
_entity_poly.entity_id
_entity_poly.type
_entity_poly.pdbx_seq_one_letter_code
_entity_poly.pdbx_strand_id
1 'polypeptide(L)'
;MASADVDGDGDIDTVHAYRLDGEWKLQVSIMGGGGTTLAVANPHVGFIDALAFDGIDISGSGKQEFFAKIGAGASTQVFGLFEVDDCQLQAIQLDGAQALFARGGGVNRFSSFACDDVDGNGANDFVISFEGSRVGETNDFEITTTEYAVSGGQLQLIQSNVTVRDENDPNFPGYFGTPYCGVDP
;
A
#
# COMPACT_ATOMS: atom_id res chain seq x y z
N MET A 1 -3.70 14.06 7.37
CA MET A 1 -4.97 13.95 6.65
C MET A 1 -4.62 13.72 5.20
N ALA A 2 -5.37 12.87 4.53
CA ALA A 2 -5.24 12.52 3.14
C ALA A 2 -6.58 12.72 2.44
N SER A 3 -6.54 12.81 1.12
CA SER A 3 -7.69 13.08 0.26
C SER A 3 -7.94 11.88 -0.65
N ALA A 4 -9.19 11.43 -0.74
CA ALA A 4 -9.58 10.31 -1.59
C ALA A 4 -11.07 10.41 -1.96
N ASP A 5 -11.46 10.11 -3.20
CA ASP A 5 -12.86 9.90 -3.60
C ASP A 5 -13.24 8.43 -3.34
N VAL A 6 -13.65 8.10 -2.11
CA VAL A 6 -13.78 6.69 -1.68
C VAL A 6 -15.15 6.08 -2.01
N ASP A 7 -16.13 6.90 -2.37
CA ASP A 7 -17.47 6.45 -2.75
C ASP A 7 -17.78 6.62 -4.24
N GLY A 8 -16.91 7.30 -4.99
CA GLY A 8 -16.91 7.38 -6.45
C GLY A 8 -17.90 8.40 -7.00
N ASP A 9 -18.30 9.39 -6.20
CA ASP A 9 -19.25 10.43 -6.60
C ASP A 9 -18.58 11.66 -7.25
N GLY A 10 -17.24 11.71 -7.22
CA GLY A 10 -16.42 12.78 -7.78
C GLY A 10 -16.08 13.90 -6.79
N ASP A 11 -16.65 13.89 -5.58
CA ASP A 11 -16.27 14.78 -4.50
C ASP A 11 -15.14 14.16 -3.66
N ILE A 12 -14.23 15.00 -3.12
CA ILE A 12 -13.04 14.50 -2.43
C ILE A 12 -13.32 14.32 -0.93
N ASP A 13 -13.23 13.08 -0.46
CA ASP A 13 -13.38 12.74 0.95
C ASP A 13 -12.10 12.96 1.75
N THR A 14 -12.25 12.97 3.08
CA THR A 14 -11.12 13.08 4.00
C THR A 14 -10.82 11.75 4.68
N VAL A 15 -9.60 11.28 4.52
CA VAL A 15 -9.05 10.14 5.26
C VAL A 15 -8.10 10.64 6.33
N HIS A 16 -8.24 10.15 7.56
CA HIS A 16 -7.27 10.45 8.60
C HIS A 16 -7.09 9.32 9.60
N ALA A 17 -5.88 9.28 10.13
CA ALA A 17 -5.50 8.39 11.21
C ALA A 17 -5.42 9.18 12.51
N TYR A 18 -5.91 8.60 13.60
CA TYR A 18 -5.81 9.20 14.93
C TYR A 18 -5.76 8.12 16.01
N ARG A 19 -5.40 8.53 17.22
CA ARG A 19 -5.35 7.64 18.38
C ARG A 19 -6.46 7.99 19.36
N LEU A 20 -7.25 7.00 19.74
CA LEU A 20 -8.33 7.11 20.73
C LEU A 20 -8.30 5.89 21.64
N ASP A 21 -8.39 6.11 22.95
CA ASP A 21 -8.39 5.04 23.97
C ASP A 21 -7.24 4.02 23.84
N GLY A 22 -6.08 4.50 23.39
CA GLY A 22 -4.88 3.69 23.22
C GLY A 22 -4.77 2.97 21.88
N GLU A 23 -5.84 2.94 21.08
CA GLU A 23 -5.92 2.29 19.77
C GLU A 23 -5.74 3.28 18.63
N TRP A 24 -5.06 2.85 17.57
CA TRP A 24 -5.03 3.58 16.31
C TRP A 24 -6.32 3.31 15.53
N LYS A 25 -6.91 4.38 15.01
CA LYS A 25 -8.12 4.37 14.19
C LYS A 25 -7.80 4.99 12.85
N LEU A 26 -8.38 4.42 11.79
CA LEU A 26 -8.53 5.06 10.50
C LEU A 26 -9.98 5.50 10.36
N GLN A 27 -10.21 6.74 9.97
CA GLN A 27 -11.53 7.28 9.71
C GLN A 27 -11.57 7.90 8.33
N VAL A 28 -12.70 7.65 7.67
CA VAL A 28 -13.10 8.31 6.44
C VAL A 28 -14.33 9.17 6.75
N SER A 29 -14.31 10.41 6.29
CA SER A 29 -15.41 11.35 6.36
C SER A 29 -15.82 11.74 4.94
N ILE A 30 -17.06 11.41 4.56
CA ILE A 30 -17.55 11.56 3.18
C ILE A 30 -18.01 13.01 2.93
N MET A 31 -17.65 13.58 1.78
CA MET A 31 -18.00 14.93 1.33
C MET A 31 -19.48 14.98 0.90
N GLY A 32 -20.36 14.92 1.88
CA GLY A 32 -21.81 14.82 1.67
C GLY A 32 -22.53 14.40 2.95
N GLY A 33 -21.76 13.88 3.90
CA GLY A 33 -22.18 13.52 5.23
C GLY A 33 -21.98 12.03 5.51
N GLY A 34 -21.85 11.71 6.79
CA GLY A 34 -21.51 10.36 7.22
C GLY A 34 -20.01 10.11 7.19
N GLY A 35 -19.66 8.84 7.32
CA GLY A 35 -18.29 8.40 7.49
C GLY A 35 -18.25 7.10 8.27
N THR A 36 -17.08 6.49 8.27
CA THR A 36 -16.85 5.17 8.84
C THR A 36 -15.47 5.12 9.47
N THR A 37 -15.26 4.19 10.39
CA THR A 37 -14.03 4.11 11.19
C THR A 37 -13.67 2.66 11.43
N LEU A 38 -12.39 2.37 11.28
CA LEU A 38 -11.81 1.05 11.48
C LEU A 38 -10.73 1.13 12.56
N ALA A 39 -10.71 0.14 13.45
CA ALA A 39 -9.59 -0.07 14.35
C ALA A 39 -8.46 -0.76 13.60
N VAL A 40 -7.25 -0.18 13.65
CA VAL A 40 -6.08 -0.79 13.03
C VAL A 40 -5.62 -1.96 13.90
N ALA A 41 -5.90 -3.18 13.47
CA ALA A 41 -5.55 -4.39 14.20
C ALA A 41 -4.04 -4.68 14.11
N ASN A 42 -3.42 -4.90 15.26
CA ASN A 42 -2.10 -5.54 15.43
C ASN A 42 -0.92 -4.89 14.65
N PRO A 43 -0.42 -3.71 15.08
CA PRO A 43 0.80 -3.15 14.53
C PRO A 43 1.98 -4.07 14.85
N HIS A 44 2.55 -4.74 13.84
CA HIS A 44 3.77 -5.52 13.99
C HIS A 44 4.90 -4.60 14.52
N VAL A 45 5.20 -4.76 15.82
CA VAL A 45 6.42 -4.41 16.57
C VAL A 45 7.07 -3.04 16.34
N GLY A 46 6.49 -2.01 16.95
CA GLY A 46 7.19 -0.74 17.23
C GLY A 46 6.36 0.47 16.86
N PHE A 47 5.54 0.94 17.82
CA PHE A 47 4.63 2.08 17.75
C PHE A 47 5.13 3.23 16.87
N ILE A 48 4.47 3.45 15.74
CA ILE A 48 4.49 4.72 15.03
C ILE A 48 3.10 5.10 14.56
N ASP A 49 2.93 6.42 14.45
CA ASP A 49 1.71 7.09 14.07
C ASP A 49 1.15 6.50 12.79
N ALA A 50 -0.11 6.05 12.86
CA ALA A 50 -0.81 5.69 11.65
C ALA A 50 -0.91 6.95 10.77
N LEU A 51 -0.66 6.79 9.48
CA LEU A 51 -0.71 7.87 8.51
C LEU A 51 -1.39 7.34 7.24
N ALA A 52 -2.51 7.95 6.88
CA ALA A 52 -3.15 7.72 5.60
C ALA A 52 -2.46 8.54 4.50
N PHE A 53 -2.43 7.98 3.30
CA PHE A 53 -1.96 8.62 2.07
C PHE A 53 -3.16 8.88 1.15
N ASP A 54 -2.96 9.74 0.16
CA ASP A 54 -4.02 10.10 -0.78
C ASP A 54 -4.51 8.89 -1.57
N GLY A 55 -5.78 8.97 -1.96
CA GLY A 55 -6.51 7.91 -2.63
C GLY A 55 -6.13 7.75 -4.09
N ILE A 56 -6.28 6.52 -4.56
CA ILE A 56 -5.94 6.10 -5.90
C ILE A 56 -6.92 5.01 -6.32
N ASP A 57 -7.47 5.11 -7.52
CA ASP A 57 -8.29 4.04 -8.09
C ASP A 57 -7.36 2.95 -8.61
N ILE A 58 -7.16 1.90 -7.80
CA ILE A 58 -6.34 0.73 -8.12
C ILE A 58 -7.23 -0.39 -8.68
N SER A 59 -8.47 -0.49 -8.20
CA SER A 59 -9.41 -1.51 -8.66
C SER A 59 -10.04 -1.21 -10.03
N GLY A 60 -9.90 0.02 -10.54
CA GLY A 60 -10.59 0.50 -11.74
C GLY A 60 -12.09 0.63 -11.54
N SER A 61 -12.53 0.80 -10.29
CA SER A 61 -13.96 0.82 -9.93
C SER A 61 -14.58 2.20 -10.05
N GLY A 62 -13.77 3.25 -10.24
CA GLY A 62 -14.17 4.64 -10.08
C GLY A 62 -14.17 5.12 -8.63
N LYS A 63 -13.88 4.24 -7.66
CA LYS A 63 -13.63 4.59 -6.26
C LYS A 63 -12.14 4.49 -5.97
N GLN A 64 -11.65 5.33 -5.07
CA GLN A 64 -10.27 5.36 -4.68
C GLN A 64 -10.00 4.50 -3.44
N GLU A 65 -9.08 3.56 -3.56
CA GLU A 65 -8.44 2.90 -2.43
C GLU A 65 -7.32 3.76 -1.86
N PHE A 66 -6.86 3.46 -0.64
CA PHE A 66 -5.75 4.20 -0.05
C PHE A 66 -4.86 3.30 0.82
N PHE A 67 -3.57 3.65 0.84
CA PHE A 67 -2.64 3.06 1.78
C PHE A 67 -2.68 3.81 3.11
N ALA A 68 -2.54 3.07 4.20
CA ALA A 68 -2.16 3.66 5.48
C ALA A 68 -0.94 2.95 6.05
N LYS A 69 0.02 3.72 6.53
CA LYS A 69 1.10 3.20 7.34
C LYS A 69 0.51 2.75 8.67
N ILE A 70 0.71 1.48 9.00
CA ILE A 70 0.10 0.83 10.18
C ILE A 70 1.12 0.09 11.05
N GLY A 71 2.40 0.14 10.67
CA GLY A 71 3.48 -0.39 11.50
C GLY A 71 4.87 -0.01 11.00
N ALA A 72 5.87 -0.42 11.75
CA ALA A 72 7.26 -0.47 11.31
C ALA A 72 8.08 -1.42 12.18
N GLY A 73 9.21 -1.85 11.62
CA GLY A 73 10.33 -2.43 12.35
C GLY A 73 11.59 -1.57 12.25
N ALA A 74 12.73 -2.14 12.62
CA ALA A 74 14.01 -1.43 12.78
C ALA A 74 14.46 -0.59 11.58
N SER A 75 14.12 -0.99 10.35
CA SER A 75 14.44 -0.24 9.12
C SER A 75 13.38 -0.36 8.04
N THR A 76 12.16 -0.76 8.43
CA THR A 76 11.09 -1.10 7.50
C THR A 76 9.79 -0.48 8.00
N GLN A 77 9.01 0.12 7.11
CA GLN A 77 7.65 0.60 7.35
C GLN A 77 6.66 -0.41 6.77
N VAL A 78 5.50 -0.56 7.41
CA VAL A 78 4.45 -1.49 6.99
C VAL A 78 3.17 -0.71 6.69
N PHE A 79 2.60 -0.98 5.54
CA PHE A 79 1.41 -0.32 5.00
C PHE A 79 0.32 -1.36 4.79
N GLY A 80 -0.91 -1.00 5.17
CA GLY A 80 -2.11 -1.71 4.79
C GLY A 80 -2.80 -0.98 3.63
N LEU A 81 -3.51 -1.73 2.79
CA LEU A 81 -4.38 -1.20 1.75
C LEU A 81 -5.83 -1.27 2.21
N PHE A 82 -6.59 -0.20 1.97
CA PHE A 82 -7.95 -0.02 2.49
C PHE A 82 -8.88 0.52 1.41
N GLU A 83 -10.16 0.20 1.55
CA GLU A 83 -11.25 0.65 0.70
C GLU A 83 -12.49 0.98 1.55
N VAL A 84 -13.45 1.69 0.95
CA VAL A 84 -14.80 1.82 1.50
C VAL A 84 -15.78 1.06 0.60
N ASP A 85 -16.35 -0.01 1.14
CA ASP A 85 -17.37 -0.80 0.46
C ASP A 85 -18.60 -0.93 1.35
N ASP A 86 -19.80 -0.87 0.75
CA ASP A 86 -21.07 -0.84 1.48
C ASP A 86 -21.07 0.12 2.70
N CYS A 87 -20.50 1.32 2.53
CA CYS A 87 -20.33 2.35 3.56
C CYS A 87 -19.47 1.92 4.77
N GLN A 88 -18.68 0.86 4.65
CA GLN A 88 -17.77 0.37 5.68
C GLN A 88 -16.33 0.50 5.23
N LEU A 89 -15.49 1.10 6.08
CA LEU A 89 -14.05 1.10 5.89
C LEU A 89 -13.52 -0.28 6.25
N GLN A 90 -12.87 -0.93 5.30
CA GLN A 90 -12.27 -2.23 5.48
C GLN A 90 -10.87 -2.31 4.90
N ALA A 91 -10.09 -3.25 5.42
CA ALA A 91 -8.80 -3.57 4.83
C ALA A 91 -9.00 -4.52 3.64
N ILE A 92 -8.29 -4.27 2.56
CA ILE A 92 -8.17 -5.22 1.45
C ILE A 92 -7.39 -6.44 1.96
N GLN A 93 -7.83 -7.63 1.58
CA GLN A 93 -7.27 -8.89 2.08
C GLN A 93 -6.40 -9.59 1.03
N LEU A 94 -5.46 -10.41 1.51
CA LEU A 94 -4.71 -11.39 0.73
C LEU A 94 -4.78 -12.71 1.51
N ASP A 95 -5.25 -13.78 0.86
CA ASP A 95 -5.38 -15.12 1.46
C ASP A 95 -6.14 -15.13 2.82
N GLY A 96 -7.15 -14.27 2.95
CA GLY A 96 -7.99 -14.16 4.15
C GLY A 96 -7.37 -13.40 5.34
N ALA A 97 -6.23 -12.74 5.14
CA ALA A 97 -5.62 -11.82 6.08
C ALA A 97 -5.48 -10.42 5.47
N GLN A 98 -5.32 -9.38 6.29
CA GLN A 98 -5.07 -8.03 5.78
C GLN A 98 -3.84 -8.03 4.85
N ALA A 99 -3.99 -7.43 3.67
CA ALA A 99 -2.87 -7.18 2.78
C ALA A 99 -1.89 -6.20 3.41
N LEU A 100 -0.62 -6.60 3.47
CA LEU A 100 0.46 -5.82 4.06
C LEU A 100 1.60 -5.65 3.06
N PHE A 101 2.09 -4.43 2.98
CA PHE A 101 3.19 -4.05 2.11
C PHE A 101 4.31 -3.45 2.95
N ALA A 102 5.51 -4.02 2.82
CA ALA A 102 6.69 -3.54 3.51
C ALA A 102 7.50 -2.61 2.62
N ARG A 103 8.10 -1.59 3.23
CA ARG A 103 9.02 -0.69 2.55
C ARG A 103 10.24 -0.38 3.41
N GLY A 104 11.42 -0.48 2.84
CA GLY A 104 12.70 -0.28 3.51
C GLY A 104 13.42 -1.60 3.73
N GLY A 105 14.47 -1.59 4.54
CA GLY A 105 15.33 -2.75 4.72
C GLY A 105 16.70 -2.37 5.22
N GLY A 106 17.60 -3.35 5.19
CA GLY A 106 19.01 -3.19 5.54
C GLY A 106 19.92 -3.50 4.36
N VAL A 107 21.23 -3.57 4.63
CA VAL A 107 22.28 -3.75 3.59
C VAL A 107 22.10 -5.02 2.74
N ASN A 108 21.49 -6.07 3.31
CA ASN A 108 21.37 -7.39 2.66
C ASN A 108 19.94 -7.78 2.31
N ARG A 109 18.95 -6.95 2.66
CA ARG A 109 17.54 -7.24 2.38
C ARG A 109 16.77 -5.95 2.23
N PHE A 110 15.87 -5.89 1.25
CA PHE A 110 14.94 -4.79 1.10
C PHE A 110 13.54 -5.30 0.76
N SER A 111 12.57 -4.45 1.07
CA SER A 111 11.17 -4.54 0.66
C SER A 111 10.77 -3.21 0.04
N SER A 112 9.98 -3.24 -1.03
CA SER A 112 9.38 -2.05 -1.63
C SER A 112 8.07 -2.42 -2.30
N PHE A 113 7.25 -1.43 -2.63
CA PHE A 113 6.05 -1.64 -3.44
C PHE A 113 5.71 -0.39 -4.24
N ALA A 114 5.00 -0.59 -5.33
CA ALA A 114 4.50 0.43 -6.24
C ALA A 114 3.12 0.03 -6.76
N CYS A 115 2.45 0.94 -7.45
CA CYS A 115 1.27 0.68 -8.22
C CYS A 115 1.56 1.06 -9.67
N ASP A 116 1.00 0.30 -10.62
CA ASP A 116 1.28 0.48 -12.04
C ASP A 116 -0.03 0.59 -12.82
N ASP A 117 -0.11 1.60 -13.67
CA ASP A 117 -1.17 1.81 -14.67
C ASP A 117 -0.63 1.29 -16.01
N VAL A 118 -1.07 0.09 -16.40
CA VAL A 118 -0.48 -0.64 -17.52
C VAL A 118 -1.14 -0.25 -18.83
N ASP A 119 -2.38 0.22 -18.81
CA ASP A 119 -3.12 0.61 -20.01
C ASP A 119 -3.24 2.13 -20.23
N GLY A 120 -2.80 2.94 -19.27
CA GLY A 120 -2.79 4.40 -19.30
C GLY A 120 -4.16 5.03 -19.12
N ASN A 121 -5.13 4.30 -18.54
CA ASN A 121 -6.49 4.78 -18.35
C ASN A 121 -6.66 5.70 -17.12
N GLY A 122 -5.61 5.87 -16.31
CA GLY A 122 -5.62 6.69 -15.10
C GLY A 122 -5.99 5.95 -13.82
N ALA A 123 -6.33 4.67 -13.90
CA ALA A 123 -6.41 3.75 -12.78
C ALA A 123 -5.13 2.90 -12.72
N ASN A 124 -4.62 2.63 -11.53
CA ASN A 124 -3.48 1.73 -11.39
C ASN A 124 -3.98 0.28 -11.42
N ASP A 125 -3.85 -0.43 -12.54
CA ASP A 125 -4.31 -1.81 -12.70
C ASP A 125 -3.75 -2.81 -11.67
N PHE A 126 -2.55 -2.54 -11.13
CA PHE A 126 -1.85 -3.48 -10.25
C PHE A 126 -1.17 -2.83 -9.05
N VAL A 127 -1.03 -3.60 -7.97
CA VAL A 127 -0.03 -3.38 -6.92
C VAL A 127 1.13 -4.33 -7.13
N ILE A 128 2.35 -3.82 -7.14
CA ILE A 128 3.59 -4.57 -7.34
C ILE A 128 4.40 -4.53 -6.05
N SER A 129 4.76 -5.68 -5.52
CA SER A 129 5.66 -5.83 -4.37
C SER A 129 7.02 -6.38 -4.79
N PHE A 130 8.07 -5.90 -4.13
CA PHE A 130 9.46 -6.31 -4.35
C PHE A 130 10.08 -6.76 -3.04
N GLU A 131 10.60 -7.98 -3.00
CA GLU A 131 11.38 -8.51 -1.89
C GLU A 131 12.75 -8.95 -2.39
N GLY A 132 13.81 -8.30 -1.92
CA GLY A 132 15.17 -8.57 -2.38
C GLY A 132 16.10 -9.07 -1.28
N SER A 133 16.96 -10.04 -1.61
CA SER A 133 18.04 -10.53 -0.73
C SER A 133 19.38 -10.54 -1.47
N ARG A 134 20.44 -10.03 -0.82
CA ARG A 134 21.78 -9.95 -1.42
C ARG A 134 22.35 -11.34 -1.69
N VAL A 135 22.97 -11.51 -2.85
CA VAL A 135 23.59 -12.77 -3.28
C VAL A 135 25.05 -12.79 -2.87
N GLY A 136 25.37 -13.53 -1.80
CA GLY A 136 26.74 -13.66 -1.31
C GLY A 136 27.35 -12.31 -0.90
N GLU A 137 28.60 -12.07 -1.31
CA GLU A 137 29.33 -10.81 -1.06
C GLU A 137 29.35 -9.90 -2.31
N THR A 138 28.39 -10.06 -3.23
CA THR A 138 28.28 -9.22 -4.45
C THR A 138 27.36 -8.02 -4.24
N ASN A 139 27.26 -7.18 -5.27
CA ASN A 139 26.27 -6.11 -5.35
C ASN A 139 24.91 -6.59 -5.90
N ASP A 140 24.77 -7.88 -6.17
CA ASP A 140 23.55 -8.44 -6.74
C ASP A 140 22.54 -8.80 -5.66
N PHE A 141 21.27 -8.62 -6.01
CA PHE A 141 20.14 -9.09 -5.22
C PHE A 141 19.31 -10.07 -6.04
N GLU A 142 18.92 -11.16 -5.41
CA GLU A 142 17.79 -11.96 -5.87
C GLU A 142 16.51 -11.24 -5.42
N ILE A 143 15.70 -10.82 -6.39
CA ILE A 143 14.51 -10.00 -6.21
C ILE A 143 13.30 -10.81 -6.65
N THR A 144 12.38 -11.04 -5.73
CA THR A 144 11.03 -11.53 -6.02
C THR A 144 10.12 -10.34 -6.29
N THR A 145 9.61 -10.25 -7.51
CA THR A 145 8.58 -9.28 -7.91
C THR A 145 7.23 -10.00 -7.96
N THR A 146 6.25 -9.49 -7.23
CA THR A 146 4.91 -10.08 -7.20
C THR A 146 3.86 -9.02 -7.53
N GLU A 147 3.02 -9.32 -8.52
CA GLU A 147 1.96 -8.44 -9.02
C GLU A 147 0.60 -8.94 -8.58
N TYR A 148 -0.22 -8.01 -8.10
CA TYR A 148 -1.57 -8.26 -7.61
C TYR A 148 -2.57 -7.33 -8.30
N ALA A 149 -3.70 -7.87 -8.73
CA ALA A 149 -4.88 -7.06 -9.05
C ALA A 149 -5.72 -6.84 -7.78
N VAL A 150 -6.36 -5.69 -7.65
CA VAL A 150 -7.32 -5.40 -6.58
C VAL A 150 -8.74 -5.64 -7.11
N SER A 151 -9.51 -6.52 -6.47
CA SER A 151 -10.90 -6.76 -6.85
C SER A 151 -11.73 -7.27 -5.69
N GLY A 152 -12.85 -6.59 -5.41
CA GLY A 152 -13.83 -7.00 -4.40
C GLY A 152 -13.23 -7.19 -3.00
N GLY A 153 -12.43 -6.23 -2.54
CA GLY A 153 -11.76 -6.29 -1.24
C GLY A 153 -10.67 -7.35 -1.12
N GLN A 154 -10.21 -7.93 -2.23
CA GLN A 154 -9.15 -8.94 -2.26
C GLN A 154 -8.02 -8.54 -3.23
N LEU A 155 -6.79 -8.88 -2.84
CA LEU A 155 -5.67 -8.99 -3.76
C LEU A 155 -5.69 -10.36 -4.43
N GLN A 156 -5.61 -10.35 -5.75
CA GLN A 156 -5.50 -11.54 -6.55
C GLN A 156 -4.09 -11.61 -7.14
N LEU A 157 -3.35 -12.66 -6.81
CA LEU A 157 -2.03 -12.90 -7.38
C LEU A 157 -2.15 -13.10 -8.90
N ILE A 158 -1.48 -12.23 -9.66
CA ILE A 158 -1.39 -12.33 -11.11
C ILE A 158 -0.15 -13.13 -11.50
N GLN A 159 1.01 -12.69 -11.00
CA GLN A 159 2.28 -13.37 -11.24
C GLN A 159 3.30 -13.09 -10.15
N SER A 160 4.28 -13.99 -10.03
CA SER A 160 5.45 -13.82 -9.18
C SER A 160 6.67 -14.33 -9.92
N ASN A 161 7.69 -13.48 -10.04
CA ASN A 161 8.90 -13.76 -10.80
C ASN A 161 10.13 -13.44 -9.96
N VAL A 162 11.20 -14.21 -10.14
CA VAL A 162 12.49 -13.99 -9.48
C VAL A 162 13.52 -13.55 -10.51
N THR A 163 14.22 -12.45 -10.22
CA THR A 163 15.32 -11.94 -11.05
C THR A 163 16.55 -11.68 -10.19
N VAL A 164 17.72 -11.65 -10.81
CA VAL A 164 18.96 -11.20 -10.16
C VAL A 164 19.36 -9.88 -10.78
N ARG A 165 19.58 -8.85 -9.96
CA ARG A 165 19.98 -7.51 -10.41
C ARG A 165 21.06 -6.93 -9.52
N ASP A 166 22.04 -6.26 -10.14
CA ASP A 166 23.00 -5.41 -9.43
C ASP A 166 22.26 -4.21 -8.80
N GLU A 167 22.63 -3.82 -7.59
CA GLU A 167 22.00 -2.70 -6.87
C GLU A 167 22.19 -1.34 -7.54
N ASN A 168 23.08 -1.23 -8.53
CA ASN A 168 23.28 -0.05 -9.36
C ASN A 168 22.54 -0.11 -10.72
N ASP A 169 21.76 -1.17 -11.01
CA ASP A 169 20.90 -1.23 -12.19
C ASP A 169 19.87 -0.08 -12.12
N PRO A 170 19.69 0.73 -13.17
CA PRO A 170 18.68 1.80 -13.17
C PRO A 170 17.24 1.29 -12.96
N ASN A 171 16.97 0.01 -13.20
CA ASN A 171 15.67 -0.63 -12.97
C ASN A 171 15.62 -1.36 -11.61
N PHE A 172 16.62 -1.17 -10.75
CA PHE A 172 16.57 -1.69 -9.40
C PHE A 172 15.44 -0.98 -8.63
N PRO A 173 14.48 -1.71 -8.04
CA PRO A 173 13.28 -1.11 -7.42
C PRO A 173 13.58 -0.25 -6.17
N GLY A 174 14.84 -0.24 -5.72
CA GLY A 174 15.34 0.66 -4.70
C GLY A 174 15.01 0.26 -3.26
N TYR A 175 15.75 0.84 -2.32
CA TYR A 175 15.52 0.68 -0.87
C TYR A 175 14.55 1.74 -0.32
N PHE A 176 14.52 2.93 -0.95
CA PHE A 176 13.87 4.14 -0.44
C PHE A 176 13.32 5.02 -1.58
N GLY A 177 12.01 5.27 -1.58
CA GLY A 177 11.30 6.32 -2.36
C GLY A 177 9.80 6.26 -2.03
N THR A 178 9.04 7.38 -2.05
CA THR A 178 7.59 7.37 -1.75
C THR A 178 6.89 6.21 -2.46
N PRO A 179 5.88 5.53 -1.86
CA PRO A 179 5.09 4.54 -2.58
C PRO A 179 4.73 5.15 -3.93
N TYR A 180 5.18 4.54 -5.02
CA TYR A 180 4.90 5.06 -6.37
C TYR A 180 3.52 4.56 -6.74
N CYS A 181 2.54 5.10 -6.04
CA CYS A 181 1.13 4.90 -6.28
C CYS A 181 0.61 6.32 -6.39
N GLY A 182 0.45 6.83 -7.61
CA GLY A 182 0.08 8.21 -7.90
C GLY A 182 0.90 8.80 -9.05
N VAL A 183 0.25 9.60 -9.89
CA VAL A 183 0.86 10.35 -11.00
C VAL A 183 2.04 11.17 -10.51
N ASP A 184 3.17 11.10 -11.22
CA ASP A 184 4.33 11.97 -10.98
C ASP A 184 3.89 13.45 -10.86
N PRO A 185 4.52 14.24 -9.97
CA PRO A 185 4.24 15.66 -9.83
C PRO A 185 4.49 16.47 -11.13
#